data_AF-A0A848WSH5-F1
#
_entry.id   AF-A0A848WSH5-F1
#
_cell.length_a   1.000
_cell.length_b   1.000
_cell.length_c   1.000
_cell.angle_alpha   90.00
_cell.angle_beta   90.00
_cell.angle_gamma   90.00
#
_symmetry.space_group_name_H-M   'P 1'
#
loop_
_entity.id
_entity.type
_entity.pdbx_description
1 polymer ?
#
loop_
_entity_poly.entity_id
_entity_poly.type
_entity_poly.pdbx_seq_one_letter_code
_entity_poly.pdbx_strand_id
1 'polypeptide(L)'
;AVKALADANAALKPWRDKETAAKAGQAKAKQLFAQRTTENTNAAKVLATNKANLDNANKAMATADVNVKNTLAARDQANAAVKVATDDLNAKNKSLAETNTKLNQTRAELTKATQLVETLTKQKEAATAAVTAIAKKEADAKKSVEVAKLEVKTNEFLVKKYKAAAINLEAHEEKEELEDMEVDLDEKVEDLADKGTELKEATGARVEAEKTLATAKKTVEEGTKELALTTSQVLEKALELASARAVAEVREEVIEEVASDVEIDDPGAAQVGSPKEEESPSDPAVAADPDKAEAVAVAVEKVLPEKTPEELEKEIAALKQQLGSLENLLKQSYSKADKTKETVVKASDVAAKTPAVISERAKIEAAKAAALKKAEAEKLELEKQLAAQKAKIDELKKKYLEALPRREEAQAEPAPAPAPAPAPKK
;
A
#
# COMPACT_ATOMS: atom_id res chain seq x y z
N ALA A 1 65.71 -92.88 -213.31
CA ALA A 1 64.75 -91.83 -212.88
C ALA A 1 64.24 -92.07 -211.45
N VAL A 2 63.29 -92.99 -211.23
CA VAL A 2 62.46 -93.09 -210.00
C VAL A 2 63.22 -92.98 -208.66
N LYS A 3 64.39 -93.64 -208.50
CA LYS A 3 65.10 -93.70 -207.20
C LYS A 3 65.51 -92.32 -206.64
N ALA A 4 65.90 -91.37 -207.50
CA ALA A 4 66.47 -90.09 -207.06
C ALA A 4 65.47 -89.12 -206.39
N LEU A 5 64.16 -89.30 -206.62
CA LEU A 5 63.12 -88.41 -206.08
C LEU A 5 62.75 -88.71 -204.62
N ALA A 6 62.96 -89.95 -204.16
CA ALA A 6 62.71 -90.33 -202.77
C ALA A 6 63.75 -89.73 -201.82
N ASP A 7 65.03 -89.88 -202.16
CA ASP A 7 66.18 -89.44 -201.35
C ASP A 7 66.14 -87.92 -201.10
N ALA A 8 65.78 -87.13 -202.12
CA ALA A 8 65.64 -85.67 -202.02
C ALA A 8 64.54 -85.24 -201.03
N ASN A 9 63.41 -85.95 -200.95
CA ASN A 9 62.32 -85.60 -200.05
C ASN A 9 62.63 -86.03 -198.60
N ALA A 10 63.38 -87.12 -198.41
CA ALA A 10 63.88 -87.53 -197.10
C ALA A 10 64.87 -86.49 -196.52
N ALA A 11 65.80 -85.99 -197.34
CA ALA A 11 66.81 -85.01 -196.93
C ALA A 11 66.22 -83.67 -196.43
N LEU A 12 65.03 -83.27 -196.89
CA LEU A 12 64.41 -81.99 -196.55
C LEU A 12 63.55 -81.99 -195.27
N LYS A 13 63.19 -83.16 -194.71
CA LYS A 13 62.35 -83.22 -193.50
C LYS A 13 62.95 -82.48 -192.28
N PRO A 14 64.24 -82.64 -191.92
CA PRO A 14 64.77 -82.07 -190.67
C PRO A 14 64.73 -80.54 -190.58
N TRP A 15 64.70 -79.84 -191.72
CA TRP A 15 64.63 -78.39 -191.78
C TRP A 15 63.21 -77.86 -191.49
N ARG A 16 62.17 -78.54 -191.98
CA ARG A 16 60.76 -78.20 -191.69
C ARG A 16 60.43 -78.37 -190.21
N ASP A 17 60.96 -79.44 -189.60
CA ASP A 17 60.79 -79.71 -188.18
C ASP A 17 61.42 -78.59 -187.31
N LYS A 18 62.61 -78.09 -187.70
CA LYS A 18 63.29 -76.97 -187.01
C LYS A 18 62.56 -75.62 -187.14
N GLU A 19 62.06 -75.28 -188.32
CA GLU A 19 61.33 -74.03 -188.53
C GLU A 19 60.07 -73.95 -187.65
N THR A 20 59.37 -75.08 -187.51
CA THR A 20 58.18 -75.23 -186.68
C THR A 20 58.50 -74.97 -185.20
N ALA A 21 59.63 -75.51 -184.69
CA ALA A 21 60.08 -75.26 -183.33
C ALA A 21 60.47 -73.79 -183.08
N ALA A 22 61.11 -73.12 -184.04
CA ALA A 22 61.47 -71.71 -183.94
C ALA A 22 60.23 -70.80 -183.83
N LYS A 23 59.21 -71.04 -184.66
CA LYS A 23 57.93 -70.31 -184.61
C LYS A 23 57.20 -70.52 -183.26
N ALA A 24 57.20 -71.74 -182.73
CA ALA A 24 56.64 -72.02 -181.40
C ALA A 24 57.39 -71.29 -180.26
N GLY A 25 58.73 -71.23 -180.33
CA GLY A 25 59.55 -70.49 -179.38
C GLY A 25 59.26 -68.98 -179.36
N GLN A 26 59.13 -68.36 -180.54
CA GLN A 26 58.84 -66.93 -180.67
C GLN A 26 57.45 -66.55 -180.11
N ALA A 27 56.44 -67.42 -180.30
CA ALA A 27 55.11 -67.23 -179.71
C ALA A 27 55.16 -67.26 -178.18
N LYS A 28 55.87 -68.24 -177.60
CA LYS A 28 56.01 -68.39 -176.14
C LYS A 28 56.75 -67.21 -175.48
N ALA A 29 57.74 -66.65 -176.17
CA ALA A 29 58.45 -65.44 -175.72
C ALA A 29 57.54 -64.20 -175.67
N LYS A 30 56.71 -63.96 -176.70
CA LYS A 30 55.71 -62.88 -176.69
C LYS A 30 54.72 -63.01 -175.55
N GLN A 31 54.24 -64.23 -175.28
CA GLN A 31 53.29 -64.51 -174.20
C GLN A 31 53.89 -64.19 -172.82
N LEU A 32 55.14 -64.60 -172.56
CA LEU A 32 55.86 -64.29 -171.32
C LEU A 32 56.08 -62.78 -171.11
N PHE A 33 56.40 -62.04 -172.18
CA PHE A 33 56.60 -60.59 -172.08
C PHE A 33 55.30 -59.85 -171.76
N ALA A 34 54.19 -60.24 -172.39
CA ALA A 34 52.86 -59.71 -172.07
C ALA A 34 52.48 -60.00 -170.61
N GLN A 35 52.67 -61.25 -170.15
CA GLN A 35 52.39 -61.64 -168.77
C GLN A 35 53.16 -60.81 -167.75
N ARG A 36 54.49 -60.67 -167.90
CA ARG A 36 55.31 -59.83 -166.99
C ARG A 36 54.92 -58.35 -167.01
N THR A 37 54.45 -57.85 -168.14
CA THR A 37 53.93 -56.47 -168.22
C THR A 37 52.66 -56.31 -167.39
N THR A 38 51.75 -57.29 -167.41
CA THR A 38 50.56 -57.32 -166.56
C THR A 38 50.92 -57.45 -165.07
N GLU A 39 51.86 -58.34 -164.73
CA GLU A 39 52.34 -58.55 -163.36
C GLU A 39 52.94 -57.25 -162.77
N ASN A 40 53.81 -56.55 -163.51
CA ASN A 40 54.40 -55.29 -163.07
C ASN A 40 53.35 -54.17 -162.93
N THR A 41 52.38 -54.12 -163.86
CA THR A 41 51.26 -53.15 -163.78
C THR A 41 50.40 -53.39 -162.53
N ASN A 42 50.19 -54.64 -162.14
CA ASN A 42 49.46 -54.98 -160.92
C ASN A 42 50.28 -54.70 -159.66
N ALA A 43 51.58 -54.96 -159.66
CA ALA A 43 52.48 -54.60 -158.55
C ALA A 43 52.50 -53.08 -158.30
N ALA A 44 52.54 -52.27 -159.36
CA ALA A 44 52.47 -50.81 -159.27
C ALA A 44 51.15 -50.32 -158.64
N LYS A 45 50.00 -50.95 -158.97
CA LYS A 45 48.71 -50.66 -158.34
C LYS A 45 48.72 -50.98 -156.84
N VAL A 46 49.23 -52.16 -156.46
CA VAL A 46 49.33 -52.56 -155.04
C VAL A 46 50.23 -51.59 -154.26
N LEU A 47 51.34 -51.12 -154.83
CA LEU A 47 52.20 -50.10 -154.23
C LEU A 47 51.45 -48.77 -153.99
N ALA A 48 50.68 -48.31 -154.98
CA ALA A 48 49.87 -47.10 -154.85
C ALA A 48 48.78 -47.23 -153.76
N THR A 49 48.07 -48.36 -153.73
CA THR A 49 47.08 -48.68 -152.68
C THR A 49 47.72 -48.73 -151.29
N ASN A 50 48.87 -49.39 -151.15
CA ASN A 50 49.57 -49.48 -149.87
C ASN A 50 50.05 -48.10 -149.37
N LYS A 51 50.49 -47.22 -150.27
CA LYS A 51 50.82 -45.83 -149.90
C LYS A 51 49.58 -45.05 -149.42
N ALA A 52 48.46 -45.13 -150.14
CA ALA A 52 47.22 -44.48 -149.73
C ALA A 52 46.71 -45.01 -148.37
N ASN A 53 46.84 -46.30 -148.11
CA ASN A 53 46.51 -46.92 -146.82
C ASN A 53 47.42 -46.40 -145.69
N LEU A 54 48.72 -46.26 -145.94
CA LEU A 54 49.67 -45.69 -144.97
C LEU A 54 49.35 -44.22 -144.67
N ASP A 55 49.09 -43.41 -145.69
CA ASP A 55 48.74 -41.99 -145.54
C ASP A 55 47.41 -41.82 -144.77
N ASN A 56 46.45 -42.72 -144.96
CA ASN A 56 45.20 -42.74 -144.19
C ASN A 56 45.41 -43.20 -142.73
N ALA A 57 46.25 -44.22 -142.49
CA ALA A 57 46.61 -44.66 -141.14
C ALA A 57 47.34 -43.56 -140.35
N ASN A 58 48.27 -42.84 -140.99
CA ASN A 58 48.97 -41.71 -140.38
C ASN A 58 48.02 -40.57 -140.00
N LYS A 59 47.04 -40.24 -140.86
CA LYS A 59 45.97 -39.27 -140.52
C LYS A 59 45.13 -39.73 -139.34
N ALA A 60 44.73 -41.01 -139.31
CA ALA A 60 43.96 -41.58 -138.20
C ALA A 60 44.73 -41.53 -136.88
N MET A 61 46.03 -41.84 -136.88
CA MET A 61 46.89 -41.71 -135.69
C MET A 61 47.03 -40.26 -135.23
N ALA A 62 47.17 -39.29 -136.14
CA ALA A 62 47.22 -37.87 -135.78
C ALA A 62 45.89 -37.39 -135.14
N THR A 63 44.75 -37.83 -135.69
CA THR A 63 43.43 -37.57 -135.06
C THR A 63 43.31 -38.23 -133.68
N ALA A 64 43.81 -39.46 -133.52
CA ALA A 64 43.79 -40.17 -132.25
C ALA A 64 44.65 -39.48 -131.17
N ASP A 65 45.86 -39.03 -131.51
CA ASP A 65 46.75 -38.28 -130.62
C ASP A 65 46.12 -36.96 -130.14
N VAL A 66 45.51 -36.19 -131.05
CA VAL A 66 44.76 -34.98 -130.70
C VAL A 66 43.58 -35.30 -129.78
N ASN A 67 42.82 -36.36 -130.06
CA ASN A 67 41.71 -36.78 -129.21
C ASN A 67 42.18 -37.21 -127.81
N VAL A 68 43.26 -38.00 -127.71
CA VAL A 68 43.86 -38.40 -126.42
C VAL A 68 44.30 -37.18 -125.61
N LYS A 69 44.96 -36.20 -126.24
CA LYS A 69 45.36 -34.95 -125.57
C LYS A 69 44.16 -34.15 -125.07
N ASN A 70 43.09 -34.05 -125.86
CA ASN A 70 41.85 -33.39 -125.46
C ASN A 70 41.16 -34.13 -124.30
N THR A 71 41.09 -35.46 -124.33
CA THR A 71 40.52 -36.27 -123.25
C THR A 71 41.33 -36.17 -121.95
N LEU A 72 42.66 -36.13 -122.03
CA LEU A 72 43.52 -35.92 -120.86
C LEU A 72 43.31 -34.54 -120.25
N ALA A 73 43.28 -33.47 -121.07
CA ALA A 73 43.01 -32.12 -120.59
C ALA A 73 41.62 -32.00 -119.93
N ALA A 74 40.59 -32.60 -120.52
CA ALA A 74 39.24 -32.63 -119.96
C ALA A 74 39.18 -33.44 -118.64
N ARG A 75 39.88 -34.58 -118.56
CA ARG A 75 40.01 -35.38 -117.32
C ARG A 75 40.66 -34.55 -116.21
N ASP A 76 41.72 -33.82 -116.51
CA ASP A 76 42.49 -33.08 -115.50
C ASP A 76 41.76 -31.82 -115.03
N GLN A 77 40.98 -31.17 -115.91
CA GLN A 77 39.98 -30.16 -115.51
C GLN A 77 38.89 -30.75 -114.60
N ALA A 78 38.35 -31.92 -114.93
CA ALA A 78 37.35 -32.60 -114.09
C ALA A 78 37.91 -32.99 -112.72
N ASN A 79 39.14 -33.51 -112.67
CA ASN A 79 39.85 -33.82 -111.41
C ASN A 79 40.05 -32.57 -110.54
N ALA A 80 40.42 -31.43 -111.15
CA ALA A 80 40.56 -30.17 -110.44
C ALA A 80 39.20 -29.67 -109.88
N ALA A 81 38.13 -29.75 -110.67
CA ALA A 81 36.78 -29.40 -110.23
C ALA A 81 36.27 -30.30 -109.08
N VAL A 82 36.51 -31.61 -109.17
CA VAL A 82 36.20 -32.58 -108.09
C VAL A 82 36.98 -32.26 -106.83
N LYS A 83 38.26 -31.86 -106.92
CA LYS A 83 39.04 -31.43 -105.75
C LYS A 83 38.41 -30.20 -105.09
N VAL A 84 38.09 -29.15 -105.87
CA VAL A 84 37.48 -27.92 -105.33
C VAL A 84 36.12 -28.20 -104.68
N ALA A 85 35.28 -29.04 -105.30
CA ALA A 85 34.00 -29.46 -104.71
C ALA A 85 34.18 -30.28 -103.42
N THR A 86 35.24 -31.10 -103.34
CA THR A 86 35.59 -31.87 -102.14
C THR A 86 36.08 -30.95 -101.01
N ASP A 87 36.92 -29.96 -101.31
CA ASP A 87 37.41 -28.98 -100.34
C ASP A 87 36.26 -28.12 -99.78
N ASP A 88 35.33 -27.66 -100.64
CA ASP A 88 34.12 -26.92 -100.26
C ASP A 88 33.14 -27.77 -99.42
N LEU A 89 32.91 -29.03 -99.80
CA LEU A 89 32.10 -29.96 -99.01
C LEU A 89 32.69 -30.19 -97.61
N ASN A 90 34.01 -30.35 -97.51
CA ASN A 90 34.72 -30.48 -96.24
C ASN A 90 34.59 -29.21 -95.37
N ALA A 91 34.72 -28.03 -95.97
CA ALA A 91 34.53 -26.76 -95.27
C ALA A 91 33.08 -26.58 -94.76
N LYS A 92 32.09 -26.94 -95.57
CA LYS A 92 30.65 -26.91 -95.20
C LYS A 92 30.34 -27.90 -94.09
N ASN A 93 30.86 -29.13 -94.16
CA ASN A 93 30.70 -30.13 -93.11
C ASN A 93 31.32 -29.66 -91.78
N LYS A 94 32.49 -29.01 -91.81
CA LYS A 94 33.11 -28.40 -90.61
C LYS A 94 32.23 -27.28 -90.02
N SER A 95 31.75 -26.36 -90.86
CA SER A 95 30.86 -25.26 -90.44
C SER A 95 29.54 -25.77 -89.84
N LEU A 96 28.97 -26.84 -90.41
CA LEU A 96 27.79 -27.51 -89.88
C LEU A 96 28.06 -28.15 -88.50
N ALA A 97 29.21 -28.80 -88.30
CA ALA A 97 29.60 -29.36 -87.01
C ALA A 97 29.80 -28.28 -85.93
N GLU A 98 30.48 -27.17 -86.27
CA GLU A 98 30.64 -26.02 -85.37
C GLU A 98 29.29 -25.36 -85.02
N THR A 99 28.36 -25.27 -85.98
CA THR A 99 27.02 -24.73 -85.78
C THR A 99 26.17 -25.65 -84.89
N ASN A 100 26.20 -26.97 -85.11
CA ASN A 100 25.53 -27.95 -84.27
C ASN A 100 26.07 -27.95 -82.83
N THR A 101 27.38 -27.74 -82.66
CA THR A 101 28.00 -27.61 -81.33
C THR A 101 27.44 -26.39 -80.59
N LYS A 102 27.40 -25.23 -81.25
CA LYS A 102 26.82 -23.99 -80.69
C LYS A 102 25.34 -24.15 -80.36
N LEU A 103 24.54 -24.74 -81.25
CA LEU A 103 23.12 -25.01 -81.02
C LEU A 103 22.89 -25.89 -79.79
N ASN A 104 23.73 -26.92 -79.58
CA ASN A 104 23.63 -27.79 -78.41
C ASN A 104 24.11 -27.10 -77.11
N GLN A 105 25.09 -26.20 -77.17
CA GLN A 105 25.47 -25.33 -76.06
C GLN A 105 24.31 -24.42 -75.64
N THR A 106 23.73 -23.66 -76.58
CA THR A 106 22.58 -22.78 -76.31
C THR A 106 21.35 -23.54 -75.81
N ARG A 107 21.11 -24.77 -76.29
CA ARG A 107 20.05 -25.65 -75.73
C ARG A 107 20.31 -25.99 -74.26
N ALA A 108 21.54 -26.36 -73.91
CA ALA A 108 21.90 -26.67 -72.52
C ALA A 108 21.83 -25.43 -71.59
N GLU A 109 22.19 -24.25 -72.10
CA GLU A 109 22.05 -22.97 -71.39
C GLU A 109 20.58 -22.59 -71.18
N LEU A 110 19.74 -22.75 -72.21
CA LEU A 110 18.29 -22.54 -72.12
C LEU A 110 17.65 -23.48 -71.09
N THR A 111 18.02 -24.76 -71.07
CA THR A 111 17.53 -25.72 -70.06
C THR A 111 17.89 -25.28 -68.63
N LYS A 112 19.12 -24.81 -68.39
CA LYS A 112 19.53 -24.27 -67.09
C LYS A 112 18.75 -23.00 -66.72
N ALA A 113 18.50 -22.11 -67.68
CA ALA A 113 17.72 -20.90 -67.47
C ALA A 113 16.26 -21.21 -67.09
N THR A 114 15.62 -22.17 -67.76
CA THR A 114 14.27 -22.65 -67.42
C THR A 114 14.23 -23.22 -66.00
N GLN A 115 15.18 -24.10 -65.64
CA GLN A 115 15.27 -24.67 -64.29
C GLN A 115 15.48 -23.61 -63.19
N LEU A 116 16.26 -22.57 -63.49
CA LEU A 116 16.45 -21.42 -62.58
C LEU A 116 15.16 -20.60 -62.42
N VAL A 117 14.44 -20.32 -63.51
CA VAL A 117 13.15 -19.60 -63.47
C VAL A 117 12.10 -20.39 -62.69
N GLU A 118 11.99 -21.70 -62.88
CA GLU A 118 11.11 -22.56 -62.06
C GLU A 118 11.48 -22.51 -60.58
N THR A 119 12.77 -22.56 -60.26
CA THR A 119 13.27 -22.54 -58.88
C THR A 119 12.97 -21.20 -58.20
N LEU A 120 13.24 -20.09 -58.88
CA LEU A 120 12.94 -18.74 -58.40
C LEU A 120 11.42 -18.50 -58.26
N THR A 121 10.60 -19.11 -59.12
CA THR A 121 9.14 -19.04 -59.03
C THR A 121 8.65 -19.74 -57.77
N LYS A 122 9.08 -20.99 -57.53
CA LYS A 122 8.77 -21.77 -56.31
C LYS A 122 9.24 -21.05 -55.04
N GLN A 123 10.42 -20.42 -55.08
CA GLN A 123 10.93 -19.60 -53.97
C GLN A 123 10.07 -18.34 -53.73
N LYS A 124 9.64 -17.64 -54.78
CA LYS A 124 8.75 -16.48 -54.69
C LYS A 124 7.38 -16.85 -54.10
N GLU A 125 6.81 -17.98 -54.53
CA GLU A 125 5.55 -18.50 -53.99
C GLU A 125 5.67 -18.83 -52.50
N ALA A 126 6.74 -19.55 -52.11
CA ALA A 126 7.03 -19.87 -50.71
C ALA A 126 7.25 -18.62 -49.84
N ALA A 127 8.00 -17.62 -50.35
CA ALA A 127 8.20 -16.34 -49.68
C ALA A 127 6.89 -15.55 -49.53
N THR A 128 6.02 -15.56 -50.56
CA THR A 128 4.70 -14.93 -50.51
C THR A 128 3.83 -15.56 -49.43
N ALA A 129 3.77 -16.90 -49.39
CA ALA A 129 3.04 -17.64 -48.36
C ALA A 129 3.58 -17.38 -46.95
N ALA A 130 4.91 -17.27 -46.78
CA ALA A 130 5.54 -16.92 -45.51
C ALA A 130 5.17 -15.50 -45.05
N VAL A 131 5.16 -14.50 -45.95
CA VAL A 131 4.72 -13.13 -45.64
C VAL A 131 3.24 -13.10 -45.24
N THR A 132 2.36 -13.83 -45.95
CA THR A 132 0.94 -13.95 -45.57
C THR A 132 0.77 -14.59 -44.19
N ALA A 133 1.55 -15.63 -43.87
CA ALA A 133 1.52 -16.29 -42.56
C ALA A 133 2.02 -15.37 -41.43
N ILE A 134 3.04 -14.54 -41.69
CA ILE A 134 3.54 -13.52 -40.75
C ILE A 134 2.48 -12.45 -40.51
N ALA A 135 1.88 -11.90 -41.57
CA ALA A 135 0.83 -10.88 -41.48
C ALA A 135 -0.39 -11.37 -40.68
N LYS A 136 -0.79 -12.65 -40.85
CA LYS A 136 -1.83 -13.26 -40.01
C LYS A 136 -1.40 -13.32 -38.54
N LYS A 137 -0.20 -13.83 -38.24
CA LYS A 137 0.32 -13.89 -36.86
C LYS A 137 0.39 -12.52 -36.20
N GLU A 138 0.76 -11.48 -36.95
CA GLU A 138 0.80 -10.10 -36.47
C GLU A 138 -0.62 -9.57 -36.13
N ALA A 139 -1.60 -9.85 -36.97
CA ALA A 139 -3.00 -9.48 -36.73
C ALA A 139 -3.61 -10.20 -35.51
N ASP A 140 -3.31 -11.49 -35.34
CA ASP A 140 -3.77 -12.27 -34.20
C ASP A 140 -3.03 -11.87 -32.90
N ALA A 141 -1.74 -11.52 -32.98
CA ALA A 141 -0.98 -10.98 -31.85
C ALA A 141 -1.50 -9.59 -31.41
N LYS A 142 -1.88 -8.70 -32.34
CA LYS A 142 -2.48 -7.39 -32.03
C LYS A 142 -3.76 -7.53 -31.19
N LYS A 143 -4.67 -8.42 -31.60
CA LYS A 143 -5.89 -8.75 -30.83
C LYS A 143 -5.54 -9.30 -29.44
N SER A 144 -4.56 -10.20 -29.35
CA SER A 144 -4.12 -10.75 -28.05
C SER A 144 -3.56 -9.67 -27.11
N VAL A 145 -2.87 -8.65 -27.65
CA VAL A 145 -2.37 -7.50 -26.89
C VAL A 145 -3.51 -6.56 -26.46
N GLU A 146 -4.56 -6.41 -27.27
CA GLU A 146 -5.75 -5.64 -26.90
C GLU A 146 -6.56 -6.33 -25.79
N VAL A 147 -6.76 -7.65 -25.87
CA VAL A 147 -7.37 -8.43 -24.78
C VAL A 147 -6.54 -8.33 -23.49
N ALA A 148 -5.23 -8.52 -23.56
CA ALA A 148 -4.36 -8.40 -22.39
C ALA A 148 -4.38 -6.98 -21.77
N LYS A 149 -4.52 -5.92 -22.57
CA LYS A 149 -4.70 -4.53 -22.06
C LYS A 149 -6.03 -4.36 -21.32
N LEU A 150 -7.12 -4.97 -21.81
CA LEU A 150 -8.42 -4.94 -21.14
C LEU A 150 -8.41 -5.76 -19.84
N GLU A 151 -7.76 -6.92 -19.84
CA GLU A 151 -7.54 -7.73 -18.63
C GLU A 151 -6.71 -6.97 -17.58
N VAL A 152 -5.62 -6.30 -17.99
CA VAL A 152 -4.82 -5.45 -17.08
C VAL A 152 -5.67 -4.30 -16.52
N LYS A 153 -6.43 -3.56 -17.34
CA LYS A 153 -7.36 -2.52 -16.85
C LYS A 153 -8.38 -3.06 -15.85
N THR A 154 -8.94 -4.25 -16.11
CA THR A 154 -9.92 -4.91 -15.23
C THR A 154 -9.28 -5.33 -13.91
N ASN A 155 -8.08 -5.91 -13.95
CA ASN A 155 -7.32 -6.32 -12.77
C ASN A 155 -6.88 -5.12 -11.93
N GLU A 156 -6.44 -4.02 -12.55
CA GLU A 156 -6.16 -2.77 -11.83
C GLU A 156 -7.41 -2.21 -11.13
N PHE A 157 -8.56 -2.23 -11.80
CA PHE A 157 -9.83 -1.79 -11.21
C PHE A 157 -10.21 -2.67 -10.01
N LEU A 158 -10.05 -4.00 -10.11
CA LEU A 158 -10.30 -4.92 -9.01
C LEU A 158 -9.33 -4.68 -7.83
N VAL A 159 -8.02 -4.52 -8.09
CA VAL A 159 -7.03 -4.22 -7.04
C VAL A 159 -7.34 -2.90 -6.33
N LYS A 160 -7.72 -1.85 -7.07
CA LYS A 160 -8.17 -0.57 -6.49
C LYS A 160 -9.45 -0.76 -5.65
N LYS A 161 -10.42 -1.54 -6.13
CA LYS A 161 -11.65 -1.88 -5.39
C LYS A 161 -11.36 -2.64 -4.09
N TYR A 162 -10.49 -3.65 -4.11
CA TYR A 162 -10.12 -4.41 -2.91
C TYR A 162 -9.34 -3.54 -1.90
N LYS A 163 -8.43 -2.66 -2.38
CA LYS A 163 -7.76 -1.69 -1.50
C LYS A 163 -8.74 -0.74 -0.84
N ALA A 164 -9.71 -0.20 -1.59
CA ALA A 164 -10.77 0.64 -1.02
C ALA A 164 -11.63 -0.13 0.00
N ALA A 165 -12.00 -1.39 -0.30
CA ALA A 165 -12.76 -2.22 0.63
C ALA A 165 -11.99 -2.51 1.94
N ALA A 166 -10.67 -2.72 1.89
CA ALA A 166 -9.84 -2.90 3.08
C ALA A 166 -9.80 -1.62 3.96
N ILE A 167 -9.60 -0.45 3.35
CA ILE A 167 -9.61 0.83 4.09
C ILE A 167 -11.01 1.11 4.69
N ASN A 168 -12.09 0.67 4.04
CA ASN A 168 -13.45 0.79 4.59
C ASN A 168 -13.73 -0.24 5.70
N LEU A 169 -13.04 -1.38 5.74
CA LEU A 169 -13.11 -2.33 6.86
C LEU A 169 -12.40 -1.74 8.08
N GLU A 170 -11.16 -1.27 7.89
CA GLU A 170 -10.35 -0.55 8.89
C GLU A 170 -11.17 0.63 9.46
N ALA A 171 -11.76 1.47 8.61
CA ALA A 171 -12.64 2.58 9.03
C ALA A 171 -13.95 2.16 9.76
N HIS A 172 -14.31 0.88 9.77
CA HIS A 172 -15.44 0.33 10.51
C HIS A 172 -15.01 -0.23 11.86
N GLU A 173 -13.93 -1.02 11.89
CA GLU A 173 -13.30 -1.55 13.11
C GLU A 173 -12.91 -0.40 14.05
N GLU A 174 -12.28 0.65 13.51
CA GLU A 174 -11.89 1.87 14.22
C GLU A 174 -13.09 2.67 14.75
N LYS A 175 -14.26 2.54 14.10
CA LYS A 175 -15.52 3.18 14.50
C LYS A 175 -16.24 2.36 15.58
N GLU A 176 -16.13 1.04 15.58
CA GLU A 176 -16.60 0.20 16.69
C GLU A 176 -15.77 0.51 17.95
N GLU A 177 -14.43 0.58 17.83
CA GLU A 177 -13.54 1.01 18.93
C GLU A 177 -13.85 2.45 19.41
N LEU A 178 -14.33 3.33 18.53
CA LEU A 178 -14.81 4.66 18.93
C LEU A 178 -16.11 4.59 19.73
N GLU A 179 -17.08 3.77 19.30
CA GLU A 179 -18.37 3.64 19.98
C GLU A 179 -18.20 3.01 21.37
N ASP A 180 -17.31 2.03 21.53
CA ASP A 180 -16.91 1.50 22.84
C ASP A 180 -16.26 2.58 23.73
N MET A 181 -15.33 3.39 23.19
CA MET A 181 -14.72 4.50 23.95
C MET A 181 -15.72 5.63 24.30
N GLU A 182 -16.80 5.81 23.53
CA GLU A 182 -17.86 6.78 23.89
C GLU A 182 -18.70 6.27 25.06
N VAL A 183 -18.94 4.94 25.15
CA VAL A 183 -19.58 4.31 26.33
C VAL A 183 -18.68 4.43 27.57
N ASP A 184 -17.39 4.12 27.45
CA ASP A 184 -16.41 4.33 28.54
C ASP A 184 -16.39 5.79 29.03
N LEU A 185 -16.59 6.76 28.15
CA LEU A 185 -16.62 8.19 28.53
C LEU A 185 -17.89 8.53 29.30
N ASP A 186 -19.05 8.01 28.92
CA ASP A 186 -20.31 8.24 29.63
C ASP A 186 -20.28 7.57 31.03
N GLU A 187 -19.73 6.35 31.17
CA GLU A 187 -19.47 5.75 32.50
C GLU A 187 -18.52 6.62 33.36
N LYS A 188 -17.48 7.19 32.75
CA LYS A 188 -16.56 8.12 33.43
C LYS A 188 -17.22 9.47 33.79
N VAL A 189 -18.26 9.89 33.08
CA VAL A 189 -19.07 11.07 33.42
C VAL A 189 -19.96 10.79 34.63
N GLU A 190 -20.57 9.61 34.71
CA GLU A 190 -21.38 9.19 35.86
C GLU A 190 -20.52 9.03 37.13
N ASP A 191 -19.40 8.32 37.06
CA ASP A 191 -18.41 8.17 38.14
C ASP A 191 -17.87 9.52 38.66
N LEU A 192 -17.68 10.51 37.77
CA LEU A 192 -17.29 11.86 38.13
C LEU A 192 -18.44 12.62 38.83
N ALA A 193 -19.68 12.46 38.35
CA ALA A 193 -20.86 13.05 38.98
C ALA A 193 -21.07 12.52 40.41
N ASP A 194 -20.93 11.20 40.61
CA ASP A 194 -21.00 10.55 41.93
C ASP A 194 -19.89 11.00 42.86
N LYS A 195 -18.63 11.02 42.43
CA LYS A 195 -17.53 11.61 43.25
C LYS A 195 -17.80 13.09 43.57
N GLY A 196 -18.51 13.79 42.69
CA GLY A 196 -18.98 15.15 42.88
C GLY A 196 -20.18 15.30 43.84
N THR A 197 -20.95 14.24 44.13
CA THR A 197 -21.94 14.22 45.23
C THR A 197 -21.27 13.82 46.54
N GLU A 198 -20.45 12.77 46.55
CA GLU A 198 -19.69 12.30 47.72
C GLU A 198 -18.83 13.41 48.35
N LEU A 199 -18.19 14.25 47.52
CA LEU A 199 -17.43 15.40 48.01
C LEU A 199 -18.33 16.44 48.69
N LYS A 200 -19.50 16.76 48.10
CA LYS A 200 -20.46 17.71 48.70
C LYS A 200 -21.00 17.20 50.03
N GLU A 201 -21.26 15.90 50.14
CA GLU A 201 -21.67 15.26 51.40
C GLU A 201 -20.56 15.31 52.45
N ALA A 202 -19.30 15.03 52.07
CA ALA A 202 -18.15 15.12 52.97
C ALA A 202 -17.92 16.56 53.48
N THR A 203 -17.94 17.55 52.59
CA THR A 203 -17.87 18.98 52.95
C THR A 203 -19.04 19.38 53.86
N GLY A 204 -20.28 19.01 53.50
CA GLY A 204 -21.48 19.30 54.30
C GLY A 204 -21.40 18.69 55.70
N ALA A 205 -20.93 17.45 55.81
CA ALA A 205 -20.70 16.80 57.09
C ALA A 205 -19.61 17.52 57.92
N ARG A 206 -18.54 18.04 57.29
CA ARG A 206 -17.52 18.84 58.01
C ARG A 206 -18.13 20.14 58.54
N VAL A 207 -18.89 20.86 57.71
CA VAL A 207 -19.52 22.14 58.06
C VAL A 207 -20.55 21.99 59.19
N GLU A 208 -21.38 20.94 59.19
CA GLU A 208 -22.31 20.69 60.31
C GLU A 208 -21.58 20.30 61.62
N ALA A 209 -20.39 19.70 61.55
CA ALA A 209 -19.55 19.48 62.72
C ALA A 209 -18.91 20.79 63.23
N GLU A 210 -18.43 21.66 62.33
CA GLU A 210 -17.92 23.00 62.66
C GLU A 210 -19.01 23.87 63.33
N LYS A 211 -20.23 23.85 62.79
CA LYS A 211 -21.42 24.49 63.35
C LYS A 211 -21.81 23.91 64.72
N THR A 212 -21.77 22.59 64.88
CA THR A 212 -22.00 21.93 66.19
C THR A 212 -20.97 22.39 67.23
N LEU A 213 -19.69 22.47 66.86
CA LEU A 213 -18.63 22.99 67.74
C LEU A 213 -18.83 24.47 68.10
N ALA A 214 -19.27 25.29 67.15
CA ALA A 214 -19.57 26.71 67.39
C ALA A 214 -20.75 26.89 68.36
N THR A 215 -21.85 26.14 68.19
CA THR A 215 -22.97 26.12 69.13
C THR A 215 -22.54 25.64 70.51
N ALA A 216 -21.79 24.53 70.60
CA ALA A 216 -21.32 23.97 71.87
C ALA A 216 -20.43 24.96 72.63
N LYS A 217 -19.47 25.61 71.97
CA LYS A 217 -18.64 26.67 72.57
C LYS A 217 -19.49 27.84 73.08
N LYS A 218 -20.45 28.31 72.27
CA LYS A 218 -21.37 29.39 72.67
C LYS A 218 -22.17 29.01 73.93
N THR A 219 -22.72 27.80 74.00
CA THR A 219 -23.45 27.32 75.19
C THR A 219 -22.56 27.21 76.43
N VAL A 220 -21.30 26.78 76.29
CA VAL A 220 -20.32 26.80 77.39
C VAL A 220 -20.07 28.23 77.87
N GLU A 221 -19.82 29.17 76.97
CA GLU A 221 -19.58 30.57 77.32
C GLU A 221 -20.79 31.23 78.01
N GLU A 222 -21.98 31.09 77.43
CA GLU A 222 -23.21 31.70 77.97
C GLU A 222 -23.59 31.09 79.32
N GLY A 223 -23.54 29.75 79.45
CA GLY A 223 -23.81 29.08 80.71
C GLY A 223 -22.75 29.35 81.78
N THR A 224 -21.48 29.54 81.42
CA THR A 224 -20.42 29.94 82.37
C THR A 224 -20.65 31.37 82.87
N LYS A 225 -21.06 32.29 82.00
CA LYS A 225 -21.45 33.67 82.37
C LYS A 225 -22.67 33.67 83.29
N GLU A 226 -23.67 32.83 83.01
CA GLU A 226 -24.87 32.69 83.85
C GLU A 226 -24.56 32.05 85.21
N LEU A 227 -23.69 31.03 85.26
CA LEU A 227 -23.22 30.44 86.53
C LEU A 227 -22.50 31.48 87.38
N ALA A 228 -21.55 32.23 86.80
CA ALA A 228 -20.84 33.29 87.51
C ALA A 228 -21.80 34.36 88.05
N LEU A 229 -22.77 34.82 87.25
CA LEU A 229 -23.76 35.81 87.66
C LEU A 229 -24.69 35.27 88.78
N THR A 230 -25.11 34.01 88.68
CA THR A 230 -25.94 33.35 89.72
C THR A 230 -25.14 33.19 91.02
N THR A 231 -23.85 32.83 90.95
CA THR A 231 -22.96 32.75 92.11
C THR A 231 -22.77 34.12 92.75
N SER A 232 -22.52 35.18 91.98
CA SER A 232 -22.41 36.55 92.51
C SER A 232 -23.69 37.02 93.20
N GLN A 233 -24.87 36.74 92.63
CA GLN A 233 -26.16 37.08 93.25
C GLN A 233 -26.39 36.32 94.56
N VAL A 234 -26.01 35.04 94.63
CA VAL A 234 -26.09 34.25 95.88
C VAL A 234 -25.11 34.78 96.93
N LEU A 235 -23.89 35.18 96.54
CA LEU A 235 -22.89 35.76 97.45
C LEU A 235 -23.33 37.14 97.97
N GLU A 236 -23.83 38.02 97.10
CA GLU A 236 -24.37 39.34 97.45
C GLU A 236 -25.52 39.20 98.46
N LYS A 237 -26.46 38.29 98.22
CA LYS A 237 -27.58 38.03 99.13
C LYS A 237 -27.20 37.26 100.40
N ALA A 238 -26.13 36.46 100.38
CA ALA A 238 -25.55 35.88 101.59
C ALA A 238 -24.86 36.95 102.45
N LEU A 239 -24.25 37.96 101.83
CA LEU A 239 -23.60 39.07 102.53
C LEU A 239 -24.62 40.07 103.10
N GLU A 240 -25.73 40.32 102.40
CA GLU A 240 -26.92 40.98 102.97
C GLU A 240 -27.47 40.20 104.18
N LEU A 241 -27.58 38.87 104.10
CA LEU A 241 -28.05 38.07 105.25
C LEU A 241 -27.06 38.08 106.41
N ALA A 242 -25.76 38.00 106.15
CA ALA A 242 -24.72 38.03 107.18
C ALA A 242 -24.67 39.39 107.90
N SER A 243 -24.80 40.50 107.17
CA SER A 243 -24.86 41.84 107.75
C SER A 243 -26.19 42.10 108.48
N ALA A 244 -27.32 41.62 107.95
CA ALA A 244 -28.60 41.67 108.65
C ALA A 244 -28.61 40.84 109.94
N ARG A 245 -27.95 39.67 109.94
CA ARG A 245 -27.74 38.86 111.16
C ARG A 245 -26.83 39.56 112.15
N ALA A 246 -25.65 40.06 111.76
CA ALA A 246 -24.76 40.77 112.67
C ALA A 246 -25.45 42.00 113.31
N VAL A 247 -26.29 42.73 112.57
CA VAL A 247 -27.10 43.84 113.11
C VAL A 247 -28.23 43.38 114.05
N ALA A 248 -28.74 42.15 113.88
CA ALA A 248 -29.70 41.55 114.81
C ALA A 248 -29.03 40.98 116.06
N GLU A 249 -27.89 40.30 115.91
CA GLU A 249 -27.10 39.66 116.96
C GLU A 249 -26.55 40.70 117.94
N VAL A 250 -25.98 41.80 117.42
CA VAL A 250 -25.58 42.99 118.22
C VAL A 250 -26.78 43.70 118.87
N ARG A 251 -28.01 43.53 118.36
CA ARG A 251 -29.23 44.03 119.02
C ARG A 251 -29.75 43.07 120.08
N GLU A 252 -29.50 41.78 119.95
CA GLU A 252 -29.93 40.74 120.88
C GLU A 252 -28.99 40.73 122.10
N GLU A 253 -27.67 40.87 121.91
CA GLU A 253 -26.71 41.15 122.99
C GLU A 253 -27.09 42.42 123.79
N VAL A 254 -27.40 43.53 123.12
CA VAL A 254 -27.85 44.78 123.78
C VAL A 254 -29.20 44.64 124.50
N ILE A 255 -30.06 43.68 124.10
CA ILE A 255 -31.31 43.38 124.80
C ILE A 255 -31.06 42.48 126.03
N GLU A 256 -30.14 41.52 125.97
CA GLU A 256 -29.75 40.72 127.14
C GLU A 256 -28.97 41.55 128.17
N GLU A 257 -28.03 42.41 127.73
CA GLU A 257 -27.26 43.31 128.61
C GLU A 257 -28.20 44.24 129.41
N VAL A 258 -29.16 44.88 128.72
CA VAL A 258 -30.22 45.73 129.34
C VAL A 258 -31.20 44.93 130.22
N ALA A 259 -31.30 43.61 130.06
CA ALA A 259 -32.13 42.74 130.90
C ALA A 259 -31.42 42.20 132.15
N SER A 260 -30.09 42.36 132.25
CA SER A 260 -29.27 41.66 133.27
C SER A 260 -28.85 42.49 134.49
N ASP A 261 -29.01 43.82 134.46
CA ASP A 261 -28.47 44.73 135.48
C ASP A 261 -29.36 44.84 136.75
N VAL A 262 -29.34 43.79 137.58
CA VAL A 262 -29.75 43.81 139.00
C VAL A 262 -28.71 43.05 139.84
N GLU A 263 -27.91 43.79 140.59
CA GLU A 263 -26.73 43.32 141.36
C GLU A 263 -27.07 42.40 142.57
N ILE A 264 -26.11 41.53 142.96
CA ILE A 264 -25.30 41.62 144.22
C ILE A 264 -24.56 40.28 144.55
N ASP A 265 -23.22 40.36 144.59
CA ASP A 265 -22.16 39.63 145.36
C ASP A 265 -22.27 38.17 145.88
N ASP A 266 -21.32 37.32 145.41
CA ASP A 266 -20.10 36.77 146.12
C ASP A 266 -20.23 36.01 147.49
N PRO A 267 -19.23 35.21 147.99
CA PRO A 267 -18.14 34.42 147.38
C PRO A 267 -18.26 32.88 147.62
N GLY A 268 -17.40 32.03 146.99
CA GLY A 268 -17.53 30.55 147.10
C GLY A 268 -16.27 29.63 147.16
N ALA A 269 -15.18 29.93 146.43
CA ALA A 269 -13.85 29.26 146.48
C ALA A 269 -13.67 27.74 146.12
N ALA A 270 -12.52 27.45 145.46
CA ALA A 270 -11.74 26.19 145.45
C ALA A 270 -12.28 24.92 144.71
N GLN A 271 -11.45 24.02 144.13
CA GLN A 271 -10.09 24.09 143.53
C GLN A 271 -9.74 22.77 142.77
N VAL A 272 -8.85 22.82 141.77
CA VAL A 272 -8.12 21.68 141.11
C VAL A 272 -8.94 20.74 140.19
N GLY A 273 -8.46 20.47 138.97
CA GLY A 273 -9.10 19.49 138.04
C GLY A 273 -8.44 19.19 136.68
N SER A 274 -7.26 19.77 136.39
CA SER A 274 -6.41 19.56 135.20
C SER A 274 -5.98 18.10 134.92
N PRO A 275 -5.40 17.73 133.73
CA PRO A 275 -5.26 18.44 132.43
C PRO A 275 -5.41 17.54 131.15
N LYS A 276 -4.92 18.08 130.01
CA LYS A 276 -4.21 17.43 128.87
C LYS A 276 -5.06 16.78 127.75
N GLU A 277 -4.59 16.72 126.49
CA GLU A 277 -3.23 16.99 125.95
C GLU A 277 -3.19 18.00 124.76
N GLU A 278 -2.13 17.97 123.94
CA GLU A 278 -1.54 19.07 123.13
C GLU A 278 -1.15 18.61 121.69
N GLU A 279 -0.78 19.41 120.66
CA GLU A 279 -0.59 20.87 120.41
C GLU A 279 -1.51 21.36 119.23
N SER A 280 -1.49 22.53 118.54
CA SER A 280 -0.47 23.55 118.10
C SER A 280 0.60 23.08 117.10
N PRO A 281 1.37 23.95 116.38
CA PRO A 281 1.25 25.41 116.07
C PRO A 281 1.16 25.65 114.51
N SER A 282 1.30 26.82 113.86
CA SER A 282 1.94 28.11 114.20
C SER A 282 1.34 29.33 113.48
N ASP A 283 1.37 30.48 114.16
CA ASP A 283 1.23 31.86 113.65
C ASP A 283 2.58 32.35 113.03
N PRO A 284 2.67 33.51 112.32
CA PRO A 284 2.80 34.79 113.02
C PRO A 284 2.17 36.04 112.34
N ALA A 285 1.38 36.81 113.10
CA ALA A 285 1.69 38.17 113.62
C ALA A 285 2.24 39.28 112.67
N VAL A 286 2.02 40.60 112.86
CA VAL A 286 1.19 41.41 113.78
C VAL A 286 1.13 42.85 113.20
N ALA A 287 0.02 43.57 113.39
CA ALA A 287 -0.02 45.04 113.50
C ALA A 287 -1.43 45.50 113.95
N ALA A 288 -1.62 45.79 115.23
CA ALA A 288 -2.82 46.46 115.74
C ALA A 288 -2.53 47.96 115.94
N ASP A 289 -3.50 48.81 115.61
CA ASP A 289 -3.44 50.27 115.82
C ASP A 289 -4.63 50.69 116.71
N PRO A 290 -4.42 50.95 118.01
CA PRO A 290 -5.46 50.79 119.03
C PRO A 290 -6.22 52.09 119.38
N ASP A 291 -6.85 52.74 118.41
CA ASP A 291 -7.44 54.09 118.61
C ASP A 291 -8.84 54.30 117.97
N LYS A 292 -9.69 53.25 117.95
CA LYS A 292 -11.07 53.33 117.37
C LYS A 292 -12.21 52.72 118.19
N ALA A 293 -11.96 52.29 119.44
CA ALA A 293 -13.04 51.81 120.31
C ALA A 293 -14.01 52.93 120.72
N GLU A 294 -13.49 54.13 121.01
CA GLU A 294 -14.26 55.23 121.61
C GLU A 294 -15.25 55.90 120.63
N ALA A 295 -15.01 55.78 119.32
CA ALA A 295 -15.89 56.30 118.27
C ALA A 295 -17.21 55.51 118.10
N VAL A 296 -17.30 54.30 118.66
CA VAL A 296 -18.52 53.48 118.61
C VAL A 296 -19.46 53.85 119.76
N ALA A 297 -18.94 53.97 120.99
CA ALA A 297 -19.72 54.29 122.18
C ALA A 297 -20.53 55.59 122.02
N VAL A 298 -19.90 56.66 121.52
CA VAL A 298 -20.54 57.98 121.35
C VAL A 298 -21.57 58.02 120.20
N ALA A 299 -21.62 56.98 119.35
CA ALA A 299 -22.62 56.87 118.27
C ALA A 299 -23.93 56.21 118.73
N VAL A 300 -23.90 55.36 119.76
CA VAL A 300 -25.07 54.58 120.24
C VAL A 300 -26.13 55.50 120.85
N GLU A 301 -25.73 56.47 121.67
CA GLU A 301 -26.62 57.35 122.46
C GLU A 301 -27.53 58.29 121.63
N LYS A 302 -27.31 58.40 120.31
CA LYS A 302 -28.02 59.37 119.44
C LYS A 302 -28.69 58.82 118.18
N VAL A 303 -28.69 57.49 117.99
CA VAL A 303 -29.41 56.85 116.86
C VAL A 303 -30.31 55.69 117.33
N LEU A 304 -30.67 55.69 118.61
CA LEU A 304 -31.78 54.91 119.16
C LEU A 304 -33.03 55.80 119.26
N PRO A 305 -33.94 55.80 118.26
CA PRO A 305 -35.35 55.91 118.60
C PRO A 305 -35.71 54.65 119.40
N GLU A 306 -36.31 54.83 120.58
CA GLU A 306 -36.89 53.73 121.37
C GLU A 306 -38.03 53.09 120.56
N LYS A 307 -37.71 52.07 119.75
CA LYS A 307 -38.72 51.34 118.98
C LYS A 307 -39.61 50.59 119.94
N THR A 308 -40.91 50.83 119.83
CA THR A 308 -41.93 50.17 120.63
C THR A 308 -41.91 48.64 120.38
N PRO A 309 -42.42 47.82 121.30
CA PRO A 309 -42.53 46.37 121.09
C PRO A 309 -43.26 46.01 119.79
N GLU A 310 -44.25 46.80 119.36
CA GLU A 310 -44.91 46.58 118.07
C GLU A 310 -44.02 46.86 116.85
N GLU A 311 -43.04 47.76 116.96
CA GLU A 311 -42.07 48.04 115.90
C GLU A 311 -40.99 46.95 115.85
N LEU A 312 -40.57 46.43 117.00
CA LEU A 312 -39.75 45.21 117.08
C LEU A 312 -40.47 44.00 116.48
N GLU A 313 -41.75 43.78 116.77
CA GLU A 313 -42.52 42.70 116.13
C GLU A 313 -42.64 42.88 114.61
N LYS A 314 -42.84 44.13 114.13
CA LYS A 314 -42.86 44.45 112.69
C LYS A 314 -41.50 44.18 112.03
N GLU A 315 -40.38 44.48 112.68
CA GLU A 315 -39.04 44.19 112.15
C GLU A 315 -38.69 42.70 112.23
N ILE A 316 -39.09 41.97 113.28
CA ILE A 316 -38.97 40.51 113.37
C ILE A 316 -39.83 39.82 112.30
N ALA A 317 -41.02 40.33 112.00
CA ALA A 317 -41.86 39.85 110.90
C ALA A 317 -41.20 40.13 109.53
N ALA A 318 -40.63 41.32 109.32
CA ALA A 318 -39.89 41.67 108.11
C ALA A 318 -38.64 40.78 107.93
N LEU A 319 -37.87 40.52 108.99
CA LEU A 319 -36.71 39.62 108.98
C LEU A 319 -37.13 38.17 108.65
N LYS A 320 -38.24 37.68 109.22
CA LYS A 320 -38.80 36.36 108.86
C LYS A 320 -39.26 36.30 107.40
N GLN A 321 -39.84 37.38 106.88
CA GLN A 321 -40.23 37.48 105.46
C GLN A 321 -39.00 37.55 104.54
N GLN A 322 -37.94 38.27 104.93
CA GLN A 322 -36.66 38.31 104.22
C GLN A 322 -35.98 36.94 104.24
N LEU A 323 -35.95 36.24 105.37
CA LEU A 323 -35.40 34.88 105.48
C LEU A 323 -36.16 33.89 104.56
N GLY A 324 -37.49 33.93 104.57
CA GLY A 324 -38.32 33.11 103.66
C GLY A 324 -38.13 33.47 102.18
N SER A 325 -37.88 34.75 101.87
CA SER A 325 -37.53 35.21 100.51
C SER A 325 -36.16 34.66 100.09
N LEU A 326 -35.15 34.77 100.97
CA LEU A 326 -33.79 34.26 100.76
C LEU A 326 -33.74 32.74 100.62
N GLU A 327 -34.48 31.98 101.43
CA GLU A 327 -34.62 30.54 101.26
C GLU A 327 -35.16 30.16 99.88
N ASN A 328 -36.19 30.86 99.41
CA ASN A 328 -36.77 30.62 98.09
C ASN A 328 -35.79 31.03 96.97
N LEU A 329 -35.09 32.16 97.12
CA LEU A 329 -34.06 32.61 96.18
C LEU A 329 -32.87 31.63 96.12
N LEU A 330 -32.44 31.07 97.25
CA LEU A 330 -31.40 30.03 97.32
C LEU A 330 -31.88 28.75 96.64
N LYS A 331 -33.07 28.24 96.98
CA LYS A 331 -33.65 27.02 96.37
C LYS A 331 -33.81 27.16 94.85
N GLN A 332 -34.26 28.32 94.37
CA GLN A 332 -34.36 28.60 92.94
C GLN A 332 -32.97 28.76 92.29
N SER A 333 -32.05 29.50 92.91
CA SER A 333 -30.69 29.71 92.40
C SER A 333 -29.89 28.43 92.27
N TYR A 334 -29.93 27.53 93.27
CA TYR A 334 -29.29 26.21 93.17
C TYR A 334 -29.94 25.36 92.07
N SER A 335 -31.28 25.25 92.04
CA SER A 335 -31.98 24.48 91.00
C SER A 335 -31.78 25.02 89.59
N LYS A 336 -31.45 26.31 89.44
CA LYS A 336 -31.04 26.93 88.18
C LYS A 336 -29.57 26.62 87.87
N ALA A 337 -28.66 26.87 88.82
CA ALA A 337 -27.24 26.65 88.68
C ALA A 337 -26.92 25.18 88.33
N ASP A 338 -27.57 24.20 88.95
CA ASP A 338 -27.37 22.78 88.62
C ASP A 338 -27.78 22.46 87.18
N LYS A 339 -28.89 23.01 86.68
CA LYS A 339 -29.34 22.84 85.28
C LYS A 339 -28.39 23.52 84.29
N THR A 340 -27.93 24.73 84.60
CA THR A 340 -26.95 25.44 83.77
C THR A 340 -25.61 24.69 83.78
N LYS A 341 -25.17 24.16 84.93
CA LYS A 341 -23.97 23.33 85.08
C LYS A 341 -24.05 22.02 84.31
N GLU A 342 -25.17 21.30 84.38
CA GLU A 342 -25.41 20.09 83.58
C GLU A 342 -25.34 20.39 82.07
N THR A 343 -25.94 21.52 81.66
CA THR A 343 -25.94 21.99 80.27
C THR A 343 -24.52 22.38 79.80
N VAL A 344 -23.76 23.10 80.63
CA VAL A 344 -22.36 23.48 80.35
C VAL A 344 -21.46 22.26 80.29
N VAL A 345 -21.61 21.28 81.19
CA VAL A 345 -20.85 20.02 81.14
C VAL A 345 -21.13 19.28 79.83
N LYS A 346 -22.40 19.07 79.47
CA LYS A 346 -22.79 18.43 78.20
C LYS A 346 -22.24 19.18 76.98
N ALA A 347 -22.31 20.51 76.96
CA ALA A 347 -21.77 21.32 75.87
C ALA A 347 -20.23 21.31 75.82
N SER A 348 -19.54 21.28 76.97
CA SER A 348 -18.08 21.16 77.06
C SER A 348 -17.59 19.81 76.54
N ASP A 349 -18.30 18.74 76.89
CA ASP A 349 -18.03 17.38 76.47
C ASP A 349 -18.15 17.22 74.93
N VAL A 350 -19.14 17.88 74.33
CA VAL A 350 -19.25 18.02 72.85
C VAL A 350 -18.10 18.88 72.30
N ALA A 351 -17.84 20.05 72.87
CA ALA A 351 -16.79 20.96 72.40
C ALA A 351 -15.37 20.37 72.46
N ALA A 352 -15.12 19.43 73.38
CA ALA A 352 -13.88 18.66 73.48
C ALA A 352 -13.78 17.54 72.44
N LYS A 353 -14.88 16.88 72.09
CA LYS A 353 -14.91 15.69 71.20
C LYS A 353 -15.05 16.07 69.72
N THR A 354 -15.82 17.10 69.38
CA THR A 354 -16.08 17.50 67.98
C THR A 354 -14.82 17.91 67.18
N PRO A 355 -13.75 18.52 67.74
CA PRO A 355 -12.53 18.81 66.98
C PRO A 355 -11.87 17.57 66.34
N ALA A 356 -11.92 16.41 67.00
CA ALA A 356 -11.42 15.16 66.42
C ALA A 356 -12.30 14.73 65.22
N VAL A 357 -13.62 14.81 65.37
CA VAL A 357 -14.60 14.50 64.31
C VAL A 357 -14.43 15.44 63.10
N ILE A 358 -14.14 16.72 63.32
CA ILE A 358 -13.81 17.68 62.23
C ILE A 358 -12.51 17.26 61.53
N SER A 359 -11.47 16.85 62.26
CA SER A 359 -10.21 16.37 61.67
C SER A 359 -10.41 15.11 60.82
N GLU A 360 -11.24 14.17 61.25
CA GLU A 360 -11.57 12.97 60.45
C GLU A 360 -12.41 13.31 59.22
N ARG A 361 -13.44 14.16 59.35
CA ARG A 361 -14.25 14.61 58.21
C ARG A 361 -13.42 15.39 57.19
N ALA A 362 -12.47 16.22 57.62
CA ALA A 362 -11.54 16.92 56.73
C ALA A 362 -10.59 15.97 55.97
N LYS A 363 -10.17 14.84 56.58
CA LYS A 363 -9.39 13.80 55.88
C LYS A 363 -10.23 13.08 54.82
N ILE A 364 -11.50 12.78 55.13
CA ILE A 364 -12.45 12.16 54.20
C ILE A 364 -12.72 13.10 53.01
N GLU A 365 -13.01 14.38 53.29
CA GLU A 365 -13.19 15.42 52.27
C GLU A 365 -11.95 15.56 51.36
N ALA A 366 -10.75 15.62 51.93
CA ALA A 366 -9.51 15.67 51.16
C ALA A 366 -9.29 14.43 50.28
N ALA A 367 -9.66 13.23 50.77
CA ALA A 367 -9.61 12.00 49.98
C ALA A 367 -10.64 11.98 48.84
N LYS A 368 -11.88 12.46 49.08
CA LYS A 368 -12.91 12.60 48.04
C LYS A 368 -12.52 13.65 47.00
N ALA A 369 -11.95 14.78 47.40
CA ALA A 369 -11.44 15.79 46.48
C ALA A 369 -10.29 15.27 45.60
N ALA A 370 -9.39 14.47 46.18
CA ALA A 370 -8.33 13.79 45.41
C ALA A 370 -8.88 12.74 44.43
N ALA A 371 -9.93 11.99 44.84
CA ALA A 371 -10.59 11.01 43.98
C ALA A 371 -11.34 11.67 42.81
N LEU A 372 -12.07 12.77 43.05
CA LEU A 372 -12.72 13.56 42.01
C LEU A 372 -11.70 14.10 41.01
N LYS A 373 -10.62 14.73 41.50
CA LYS A 373 -9.54 15.24 40.63
C LYS A 373 -8.85 14.14 39.80
N LYS A 374 -8.79 12.91 40.30
CA LYS A 374 -8.30 11.75 39.53
C LYS A 374 -9.28 11.35 38.43
N ALA A 375 -10.59 11.34 38.70
CA ALA A 375 -11.63 11.10 37.70
C ALA A 375 -11.66 12.19 36.60
N GLU A 376 -11.54 13.48 36.98
CA GLU A 376 -11.39 14.60 36.04
C GLU A 376 -10.19 14.40 35.09
N ALA A 377 -9.05 13.93 35.62
CA ALA A 377 -7.84 13.68 34.83
C ALA A 377 -7.97 12.46 33.91
N GLU A 378 -8.62 11.38 34.36
CA GLU A 378 -8.93 10.20 33.53
C GLU A 378 -9.89 10.56 32.39
N LYS A 379 -10.98 11.28 32.69
CA LYS A 379 -11.93 11.79 31.69
C LYS A 379 -11.23 12.64 30.62
N LEU A 380 -10.39 13.58 31.04
CA LEU A 380 -9.66 14.47 30.12
C LEU A 380 -8.67 13.71 29.22
N GLU A 381 -8.14 12.56 29.66
CA GLU A 381 -7.28 11.73 28.82
C GLU A 381 -8.09 10.91 27.81
N LEU A 382 -9.23 10.34 28.23
CA LEU A 382 -10.14 9.61 27.35
C LEU A 382 -10.76 10.53 26.27
N GLU A 383 -11.09 11.77 26.61
CA GLU A 383 -11.52 12.81 25.65
C GLU A 383 -10.48 13.07 24.53
N LYS A 384 -9.17 13.01 24.84
CA LYS A 384 -8.11 13.13 23.83
C LYS A 384 -8.01 11.89 22.96
N GLN A 385 -8.17 10.70 23.55
CA GLN A 385 -8.10 9.43 22.83
C GLN A 385 -9.27 9.34 21.83
N LEU A 386 -10.48 9.67 22.25
CA LEU A 386 -11.65 9.84 21.37
C LEU A 386 -11.43 10.88 20.26
N ALA A 387 -10.80 12.02 20.56
CA ALA A 387 -10.50 13.04 19.56
C ALA A 387 -9.45 12.55 18.52
N ALA A 388 -8.44 11.80 18.97
CA ALA A 388 -7.44 11.19 18.09
C ALA A 388 -8.06 10.09 17.20
N GLN A 389 -8.92 9.24 17.77
CA GLN A 389 -9.64 8.20 17.04
C GLN A 389 -10.57 8.79 15.97
N LYS A 390 -11.34 9.85 16.30
CA LYS A 390 -12.16 10.59 15.32
C LYS A 390 -11.33 11.13 14.16
N ALA A 391 -10.14 11.67 14.43
CA ALA A 391 -9.23 12.13 13.38
C ALA A 391 -8.68 10.98 12.51
N LYS A 392 -8.35 9.83 13.11
CA LYS A 392 -7.88 8.62 12.42
C LYS A 392 -8.96 8.05 11.49
N ILE A 393 -10.20 7.95 11.98
CA ILE A 393 -11.38 7.56 11.20
C ILE A 393 -11.61 8.51 10.02
N ASP A 394 -11.52 9.83 10.22
CA ASP A 394 -11.72 10.79 9.12
C ASP A 394 -10.56 10.76 8.10
N GLU A 395 -9.33 10.46 8.53
CA GLU A 395 -8.22 10.19 7.61
C GLU A 395 -8.48 8.90 6.79
N LEU A 396 -9.02 7.85 7.41
CA LEU A 396 -9.40 6.60 6.72
C LEU A 396 -10.57 6.81 5.74
N LYS A 397 -11.61 7.55 6.12
CA LYS A 397 -12.69 7.98 5.19
C LYS A 397 -12.12 8.73 3.98
N LYS A 398 -11.17 9.64 4.20
CA LYS A 398 -10.49 10.36 3.10
C LYS A 398 -9.66 9.41 2.23
N LYS A 399 -8.84 8.54 2.82
CA LYS A 399 -8.07 7.50 2.10
C LYS A 399 -8.98 6.58 1.28
N TYR A 400 -10.15 6.23 1.80
CA TYR A 400 -11.17 5.45 1.10
C TYR A 400 -11.72 6.20 -0.12
N LEU A 401 -12.13 7.46 0.03
CA LEU A 401 -12.62 8.30 -1.08
C LEU A 401 -11.55 8.54 -2.16
N GLU A 402 -10.28 8.60 -1.78
CA GLU A 402 -9.14 8.68 -2.72
C GLU A 402 -8.79 7.33 -3.37
N ALA A 403 -8.97 6.22 -2.66
CA ALA A 403 -8.72 4.86 -3.16
C ALA A 403 -9.87 4.28 -4.00
N LEU A 404 -11.09 4.81 -3.86
CA LEU A 404 -12.25 4.40 -4.63
C LEU A 404 -11.91 4.45 -6.12
N PRO A 405 -11.98 3.32 -6.86
CA PRO A 405 -11.75 3.34 -8.29
C PRO A 405 -12.87 4.14 -8.93
N ARG A 406 -12.55 5.36 -9.36
CA ARG A 406 -13.34 6.06 -10.37
C ARG A 406 -13.56 5.05 -11.50
N ARG A 407 -14.83 4.78 -11.81
CA ARG A 407 -15.12 4.33 -13.17
C ARG A 407 -14.59 5.46 -14.04
N GLU A 408 -13.61 5.16 -14.91
CA GLU A 408 -13.54 5.88 -16.17
C GLU A 408 -14.98 5.83 -16.69
N GLU A 409 -15.62 6.99 -16.88
CA GLU A 409 -16.93 7.01 -17.52
C GLU A 409 -16.76 6.21 -18.80
N ALA A 410 -17.60 5.18 -18.97
CA ALA A 410 -17.50 4.35 -20.15
C ALA A 410 -17.73 5.29 -21.33
N GLN A 411 -16.64 5.61 -22.05
CA GLN A 411 -16.73 6.22 -23.35
C GLN A 411 -17.48 5.20 -24.20
N ALA A 412 -18.79 5.39 -24.26
CA ALA A 412 -19.65 4.84 -25.27
C ALA A 412 -19.29 5.53 -26.58
N GLU A 413 -18.07 5.27 -27.07
CA GLU A 413 -17.90 5.06 -28.50
C GLU A 413 -19.02 4.07 -28.90
N PRO A 414 -20.00 4.50 -29.71
CA PRO A 414 -21.12 3.65 -30.02
C PRO A 414 -20.58 2.40 -30.72
N ALA A 415 -21.02 1.22 -30.26
CA ALA A 415 -20.59 -0.04 -30.85
C ALA A 415 -20.71 0.05 -32.38
N PRO A 416 -19.64 -0.26 -33.14
CA PRO A 416 -19.56 0.06 -34.56
C PRO A 416 -20.76 -0.57 -35.27
N ALA A 417 -21.54 0.28 -35.94
CA ALA A 417 -22.84 -0.09 -36.47
C ALA A 417 -22.73 -1.35 -37.35
N PRO A 418 -23.64 -2.34 -37.19
CA PRO A 418 -23.57 -3.58 -37.95
C PRO A 418 -23.60 -3.26 -39.45
N ALA A 419 -22.62 -3.81 -40.17
CA ALA A 419 -22.43 -3.49 -41.59
C ALA A 419 -23.72 -3.71 -42.39
N PRO A 420 -24.12 -2.77 -43.26
CA PRO A 420 -25.38 -2.87 -43.99
C PRO A 420 -25.40 -4.16 -44.83
N ALA A 421 -26.50 -4.91 -44.71
CA ALA A 421 -26.66 -6.18 -45.41
C ALA A 421 -26.47 -6.00 -46.94
N PRO A 422 -25.77 -6.91 -47.63
CA PRO A 422 -25.52 -6.77 -49.05
C PRO A 422 -26.85 -6.76 -49.82
N ALA A 423 -27.07 -5.71 -50.61
CA ALA A 423 -28.31 -5.55 -51.36
C ALA A 423 -28.54 -6.74 -52.32
N PRO A 424 -29.79 -7.23 -52.45
CA PRO A 424 -30.09 -8.33 -53.35
C PRO A 424 -29.77 -7.94 -54.79
N LYS A 425 -28.98 -8.77 -55.47
CA LYS A 425 -28.74 -8.62 -56.90
C LYS A 425 -30.04 -8.84 -57.66
N LYS A 426 -30.36 -7.93 -58.58
CA LYS A 426 -31.29 -8.16 -59.69
C LYS A 426 -30.53 -8.79 -60.86
#